data_AF-A0A8T4ZQY6-F1
#
_entry.id   AF-A0A8T4ZQY6-F1
#
_cell.length_a   1.000
_cell.length_b   1.000
_cell.length_c   1.000
_cell.angle_alpha   90.00
_cell.angle_beta   90.00
_cell.angle_gamma   90.00
#
_symmetry.space_group_name_H-M   'P 1'
#
loop_
_entity.id
_entity.type
_entity.pdbx_description
1 polymer ?
#
loop_
_entity_poly.entity_id
_entity_poly.type
_entity_poly.pdbx_seq_one_letter_code
_entity_poly.pdbx_strand_id
1 'polypeptide(L)'
;MAEVGLIKAISLFNLLDKAKDLEIDLDLYASDAVNLAVAVLQSRSMLTEDRHLLKESVKKCMEVLGLRIIRLNEFFSMYRLGALSF
;
A
#
# COMPACT_ATOMS: atom_id res chain seq x y z
N MET A 1 -7.31 -19.32 -0.30
CA MET A 1 -6.69 -18.34 0.63
C MET A 1 -7.56 -18.30 1.87
N ALA A 2 -6.95 -18.24 3.06
CA ALA A 2 -7.70 -18.11 4.31
C ALA A 2 -7.91 -16.62 4.65
N GLU A 3 -9.11 -16.28 5.11
CA GLU A 3 -9.49 -14.93 5.51
C GLU A 3 -10.16 -15.02 6.89
N VAL A 4 -9.75 -14.17 7.82
CA VAL A 4 -10.26 -14.10 9.19
C VAL A 4 -10.59 -12.64 9.49
N GLY A 5 -11.87 -12.29 9.35
CA GLY A 5 -12.33 -10.91 9.53
C GLY A 5 -11.65 -9.96 8.54
N LEU A 6 -10.86 -9.01 9.05
CA LEU A 6 -10.11 -8.03 8.26
C LEU A 6 -8.71 -8.52 7.84
N ILE A 7 -8.32 -9.75 8.21
CA ILE A 7 -7.00 -10.30 7.94
C ILE A 7 -7.10 -11.28 6.78
N LYS A 8 -6.28 -11.05 5.75
CA LYS A 8 -6.18 -11.93 4.57
C LYS A 8 -4.77 -12.51 4.47
N ALA A 9 -4.67 -13.84 4.40
CA ALA A 9 -3.39 -14.50 4.13
C ALA A 9 -3.01 -14.34 2.65
N ILE A 10 -1.80 -13.83 2.38
CA ILE A 10 -1.29 -13.59 1.03
C ILE A 10 -0.05 -14.45 0.80
N SER A 11 0.00 -15.15 -0.34
CA SER A 11 1.16 -15.93 -0.75
C SER A 11 2.28 -15.01 -1.20
N LEU A 12 3.48 -15.16 -0.61
CA LEU A 12 4.64 -14.38 -1.00
C LEU A 12 5.22 -14.79 -2.36
N PHE A 13 4.99 -16.04 -2.81
CA PHE A 13 5.65 -16.58 -3.99
C PHE A 13 5.48 -15.73 -5.26
N ASN A 14 4.30 -15.11 -5.43
CA ASN A 14 3.97 -14.32 -6.60
C ASN A 14 4.33 -12.82 -6.45
N LEU A 15 4.83 -12.40 -5.29
CA LEU A 15 5.14 -11.00 -5.01
C LEU A 15 6.63 -10.70 -4.84
N LEU A 16 7.48 -11.72 -4.64
CA LEU A 16 8.89 -11.52 -4.31
C LEU A 16 9.65 -10.71 -5.36
N ASP A 17 9.45 -11.00 -6.65
CA ASP A 17 10.12 -10.25 -7.71
C ASP A 17 9.71 -8.77 -7.68
N LYS A 18 8.40 -8.51 -7.56
CA LYS A 18 7.89 -7.14 -7.49
C LYS A 18 8.33 -6.41 -6.23
N ALA A 19 8.39 -7.10 -5.09
CA ALA A 19 8.87 -6.54 -3.84
C ALA A 19 10.35 -6.18 -3.95
N LYS A 20 11.18 -7.06 -4.52
CA LYS A 20 12.60 -6.79 -4.73
C LYS A 20 12.83 -5.57 -5.63
N ASP A 21 12.08 -5.43 -6.72
CA ASP A 21 12.18 -4.26 -7.59
C ASP A 21 11.84 -2.98 -6.82
N LEU A 22 10.73 -2.99 -6.06
CA LEU A 22 10.31 -1.84 -5.24
C LEU A 22 11.28 -1.53 -4.10
N GLU A 23 11.92 -2.54 -3.51
CA GLU A 23 12.94 -2.38 -2.47
C GLU A 23 14.11 -1.56 -3.00
N ILE A 24 14.62 -1.94 -4.17
CA ILE A 24 15.77 -1.32 -4.82
C ILE A 24 15.40 0.07 -5.36
N ASP A 25 14.30 0.18 -6.11
CA ASP A 25 13.92 1.41 -6.81
C ASP A 25 13.51 2.54 -5.87
N LEU A 26 12.94 2.20 -4.70
CA LEU A 26 12.39 3.17 -3.76
C LEU A 26 13.17 3.28 -2.44
N ASP A 27 14.28 2.54 -2.30
CA ASP A 27 15.09 2.49 -1.08
C ASP A 27 14.23 2.22 0.16
N LEU A 28 13.56 1.05 0.12
CA LEU A 28 12.65 0.57 1.15
C LEU A 28 13.29 -0.57 1.95
N TYR A 29 12.81 -0.77 3.18
CA TYR A 29 13.06 -2.02 3.86
C TYR A 29 12.29 -3.15 3.19
N ALA A 30 12.83 -4.38 3.23
CA ALA A 30 12.18 -5.56 2.67
C ALA A 30 10.71 -5.73 3.13
N SER A 31 10.40 -5.43 4.40
CA SER A 31 9.02 -5.47 4.91
C SER A 31 8.09 -4.48 4.21
N ASP A 32 8.58 -3.26 3.98
CA ASP A 32 7.81 -2.18 3.39
C ASP A 32 7.58 -2.44 1.90
N ALA A 33 8.62 -2.92 1.22
CA ALA A 33 8.56 -3.38 -0.15
C ALA A 33 7.55 -4.52 -0.35
N VAL A 34 7.52 -5.51 0.55
CA VAL A 34 6.52 -6.59 0.52
C VAL A 34 5.10 -6.04 0.67
N ASN A 35 4.87 -5.15 1.65
CA ASN A 35 3.55 -4.54 1.88
C ASN A 35 3.10 -3.68 0.68
N LEU A 36 4.01 -2.92 0.09
CA LEU A 36 3.74 -2.11 -1.09
C LEU A 36 3.46 -2.98 -2.32
N ALA A 37 4.24 -4.05 -2.53
CA ALA A 37 4.03 -5.00 -3.62
C ALA A 37 2.65 -5.66 -3.55
N VAL A 38 2.18 -5.99 -2.34
CA VAL A 38 0.81 -6.49 -2.13
C VAL A 38 -0.22 -5.48 -2.63
N ALA A 39 -0.09 -4.21 -2.26
CA ALA A 39 -1.03 -3.16 -2.67
C ALA A 39 -1.03 -2.96 -4.19
N VAL A 40 0.16 -2.95 -4.81
CA VAL A 40 0.32 -2.85 -6.27
C VAL A 40 -0.34 -4.03 -6.98
N LEU A 41 -0.02 -5.26 -6.60
CA LEU A 41 -0.52 -6.47 -7.27
C LEU A 41 -2.03 -6.67 -7.13
N GLN A 42 -2.61 -6.19 -6.03
CA GLN A 42 -4.06 -6.24 -5.81
C GLN A 42 -4.78 -4.99 -6.33
N SER A 43 -4.06 -4.03 -6.92
CA SER A 43 -4.58 -2.74 -7.38
C SER A 43 -5.39 -2.02 -6.30
N ARG A 44 -4.84 -1.95 -5.07
CA ARG A 44 -5.48 -1.31 -3.91
C ARG A 44 -4.65 -0.15 -3.39
N SER A 45 -5.33 0.93 -3.04
CA SER A 45 -4.75 2.03 -2.26
C SER A 45 -4.40 1.56 -0.85
N MET A 46 -3.35 2.14 -0.28
CA MET A 46 -2.90 1.84 1.09
C MET A 46 -3.41 2.87 2.07
N LEU A 47 -3.80 2.39 3.25
CA LEU A 47 -4.02 3.20 4.43
C LEU A 47 -2.86 2.93 5.40
N THR A 48 -2.01 3.91 5.68
CA THR A 48 -0.84 3.71 6.56
C THR A 48 -0.40 4.99 7.24
N GLU A 49 0.19 4.85 8.43
CA GLU A 49 0.91 5.92 9.16
C GLU A 49 2.43 5.70 9.15
N ASP A 50 2.90 4.67 8.45
CA ASP A 50 4.33 4.39 8.33
C ASP A 50 5.04 5.49 7.53
N ARG A 51 6.00 6.15 8.16
CA ARG A 51 6.75 7.26 7.56
C ARG A 51 7.57 6.82 6.34
N HIS A 52 8.02 5.57 6.29
CA HIS A 52 8.82 5.06 5.17
C HIS A 52 7.95 4.89 3.90
N LEU A 53 6.71 4.44 4.05
CA LEU A 53 5.75 4.32 2.96
C LEU A 53 5.10 5.66 2.58
N LEU A 54 5.17 6.66 3.47
CA LEU A 54 4.65 8.01 3.23
C LEU A 54 5.67 8.94 2.55
N LYS A 55 6.88 8.46 2.23
CA LYS A 55 7.86 9.19 1.41
C LYS A 55 7.25 9.59 0.07
N GLU A 56 7.62 10.76 -0.42
CA GLU A 56 7.10 11.32 -1.68
C GLU A 56 7.40 10.42 -2.90
N SER A 57 8.56 9.77 -2.93
CA SER A 57 8.93 8.81 -3.98
C SER A 57 7.94 7.64 -4.06
N VAL A 58 7.53 7.11 -2.91
CA VAL A 58 6.59 5.99 -2.81
C VAL A 58 5.19 6.43 -3.22
N LYS A 59 4.75 7.61 -2.76
CA LYS A 59 3.47 8.20 -3.17
C LYS A 59 3.39 8.40 -4.68
N LYS A 60 4.42 8.99 -5.30
CA LYS A 60 4.50 9.16 -6.75
C LYS A 60 4.47 7.83 -7.50
N CYS A 61 5.18 6.82 -7.02
CA CYS A 61 5.13 5.48 -7.60
C CYS A 61 3.70 4.93 -7.62
N MET A 62 2.96 5.10 -6.52
CA MET A 62 1.57 4.66 -6.43
C MET A 62 0.63 5.48 -7.31
N GLU A 63 0.81 6.80 -7.37
CA GLU A 63 -0.01 7.70 -8.19
C GLU A 63 0.10 7.41 -9.68
N VAL A 64 1.31 7.09 -10.18
CA VAL A 64 1.53 6.66 -11.57
C VAL A 64 0.72 5.40 -11.91
N LEU A 65 0.46 4.55 -10.91
CA LEU A 65 -0.36 3.34 -11.05
C LEU A 65 -1.85 3.60 -10.79
N GLY A 66 -2.27 4.85 -10.59
CA GLY A 66 -3.64 5.23 -10.24
C GLY A 66 -4.06 4.89 -8.81
N LEU A 67 -3.10 4.57 -7.94
CA LEU A 67 -3.30 4.18 -6.55
C LEU A 67 -2.92 5.32 -5.60
N ARG A 68 -3.36 5.24 -4.35
CA ARG A 68 -3.09 6.26 -3.33
C ARG A 68 -2.50 5.64 -2.07
N ILE A 69 -1.63 6.39 -1.40
CA ILE A 69 -1.26 6.13 0.00
C ILE A 69 -1.86 7.24 0.84
N ILE A 70 -2.79 6.86 1.70
CA ILE A 70 -3.62 7.78 2.49
C ILE A 70 -3.28 7.57 3.97
N ARG A 71 -3.20 8.66 4.73
CA ARG A 71 -3.12 8.57 6.19
C ARG A 71 -4.48 8.27 6.81
N LEU A 72 -4.48 7.74 8.03
CA LEU A 72 -5.69 7.46 8.78
C LEU A 72 -6.51 8.73 9.06
N ASN A 73 -5.84 9.83 9.43
CA ASN A 73 -6.51 11.10 9.69
C ASN A 73 -7.13 11.72 8.42
N GLU A 74 -6.45 11.63 7.28
CA GLU A 74 -6.92 12.05 5.96
C GLU A 74 -8.15 11.23 5.58
N PHE A 75 -8.08 9.91 5.73
CA PHE A 75 -9.20 9.00 5.46
C PHE A 75 -10.43 9.35 6.30
N PHE A 76 -10.29 9.53 7.62
CA PHE A 76 -11.40 9.95 8.47
C PHE A 76 -11.97 11.32 8.11
N SER A 77 -11.12 12.24 7.69
CA SER A 77 -11.57 13.57 7.25
C SER A 77 -12.39 13.47 5.96
N MET A 78 -11.92 12.69 4.99
CA MET A 78 -12.66 12.42 3.75
C MET A 78 -13.99 11.71 4.01
N TYR A 79 -14.00 10.72 4.91
CA TYR A 79 -15.20 10.00 5.30
C TYR A 79 -16.24 10.92 5.95
N ARG A 80 -15.82 11.80 6.89
CA ARG A 80 -16.70 12.78 7.52
C ARG A 80 -17.29 13.79 6.53
N LEU A 81 -16.57 14.10 5.46
CA LEU A 81 -17.01 15.02 4.42
C LEU A 81 -17.87 14.35 3.34
N GLY A 82 -18.19 13.05 3.46
CA GLY A 82 -18.97 12.30 2.47
C GLY A 82 -18.22 12.03 1.17
N ALA A 83 -16.90 12.22 1.13
CA ALA A 83 -16.07 12.04 -0.05
C ALA A 83 -15.66 10.57 -0.31
N LEU A 84 -16.06 9.65 0.57
CA LEU A 84 -15.85 8.19 0.46
C LEU A 84 -17.11 7.46 0.91
N SER A 85 -17.55 6.46 0.15
CA SER A 85 -18.61 5.50 0.52
C SER A 85 -18.10 4.06 0.35
N PHE A 86 -18.62 3.13 1.16
CA PHE A 86 -18.32 1.70 1.12
C PHE A 86 -19.32 0.95 0.24
#